data_AF-A0ABD0P2P4-F1
#
_entry.id   AF-A0ABD0P2P4-F1
#
_cell.length_a   1.000
_cell.length_b   1.000
_cell.length_c   1.000
_cell.angle_alpha   90.00
_cell.angle_beta   90.00
_cell.angle_gamma   90.00
#
_symmetry.space_group_name_H-M   'P 1'
#
loop_
_entity.id
_entity.type
_entity.pdbx_description
1 polymer ?
#
loop_
_entity_poly.entity_id
_entity_poly.type
_entity_poly.pdbx_seq_one_letter_code
_entity_poly.pdbx_strand_id
1 'polypeptide(L)' 'VKWTDMHRLADRVHLEELVKIGILRGNVEEMLKVHLGAVFMLHGLGHQRP' A
#
# COMPACT_ATOMS: atom_id res chain seq x y z
N VAL A 1 4.32 8.32 -15.85
CA VAL A 1 4.71 7.57 -14.63
C VAL A 1 4.27 6.12 -14.82
N LYS A 2 5.11 5.12 -14.54
CA LYS A 2 4.67 3.71 -14.66
C LYS A 2 3.64 3.42 -13.57
N TRP A 3 2.52 2.84 -13.97
CA TRP A 3 1.42 2.48 -13.08
C TRP A 3 1.85 1.60 -11.89
N THR A 4 2.83 0.72 -12.11
CA THR A 4 3.44 -0.14 -11.09
C THR A 4 4.11 0.64 -9.97
N ASP A 5 4.73 1.77 -10.29
CA ASP A 5 5.45 2.58 -9.31
C ASP A 5 4.46 3.36 -8.44
N MET A 6 3.33 3.78 -9.03
CA MET A 6 2.23 4.38 -8.26
C MET A 6 1.56 3.36 -7.32
N HIS A 7 1.41 2.10 -7.75
CA HIS A 7 0.89 1.04 -6.88
C HIS A 7 1.74 0.85 -5.62
N ARG A 8 3.06 0.75 -5.79
CA ARG A 8 3.98 0.62 -4.65
C ARG A 8 3.98 1.84 -3.74
N LEU A 9 3.89 3.04 -4.32
CA LEU A 9 3.83 4.28 -3.55
C LEU A 9 2.54 4.35 -2.72
N ALA A 10 1.40 3.99 -3.30
CA ALA A 10 0.13 4.01 -2.58
C ALA A 10 0.09 2.98 -1.45
N ASP A 11 0.58 1.76 -1.67
CA ASP A 11 0.68 0.73 -0.62
C ASP A 11 1.55 1.21 0.54
N ARG A 12 2.67 1.87 0.23
CA ARG A 12 3.56 2.43 1.26
C ARG A 12 2.86 3.49 2.09
N VAL A 13 2.27 4.50 1.45
CA VAL A 13 1.58 5.60 2.15
C VAL A 13 0.41 5.07 2.98
N HIS A 14 -0.34 4.10 2.46
CA HIS A 14 -1.43 3.47 3.21
C HIS A 14 -0.95 2.80 4.49
N LEU A 15 0.11 1.97 4.39
CA LEU A 15 0.65 1.25 5.54
C LEU A 15 1.30 2.21 6.55
N GLU A 16 1.98 3.27 6.10
CA GLU A 16 2.55 4.31 6.97
C GLU A 16 1.45 5.00 7.79
N GLU A 17 0.34 5.39 7.17
CA GLU A 17 -0.78 6.02 7.88
C GLU A 17 -1.48 5.04 8.83
N LEU A 18 -1.68 3.77 8.43
CA LEU A 18 -2.25 2.73 9.29
C LEU A 18 -1.38 2.44 10.53
N VAL A 19 -0.06 2.53 10.41
CA VAL A 19 0.86 2.42 11.55
C VAL A 19 0.77 3.66 12.44
N LYS A 20 0.72 4.86 11.83
CA LYS A 20 0.66 6.14 12.55
C LYS A 20 -0.60 6.31 13.38
N ILE A 21 -1.75 5.85 12.87
CA ILE A 21 -3.02 5.85 13.62
C ILE A 21 -3.13 4.68 14.62
N GLY A 22 -2.13 3.80 14.66
CA GLY A 22 -2.04 2.72 15.64
C GLY A 22 -2.85 1.46 15.32
N ILE A 23 -3.41 1.34 14.10
CA ILE A 23 -4.09 0.13 13.63
C ILE A 23 -3.06 -0.98 13.37
N LEU A 24 -1.93 -0.63 12.75
CA LEU A 24 -0.81 -1.53 12.51
C LEU A 24 0.36 -1.21 13.44
N ARG A 25 1.15 -2.23 13.79
CA ARG A 25 2.39 -2.08 14.56
C ARG A 25 3.49 -2.90 13.89
N GLY A 26 4.67 -2.31 13.72
CA GLY A 26 5.82 -2.96 13.10
C GLY A 26 6.46 -2.11 12.00
N ASN A 27 7.30 -2.74 11.19
CA ASN A 27 8.04 -2.09 10.12
C ASN A 27 7.25 -2.14 8.79
N VAL A 28 6.97 -0.97 8.20
CA VAL A 28 6.27 -0.84 6.92
C VAL A 28 6.96 -1.60 5.78
N GLU A 29 8.30 -1.65 5.75
CA GLU A 29 9.03 -2.38 4.71
C GLU A 29 8.80 -3.90 4.79
N GLU A 30 8.69 -4.45 6.00
CA GLU A 30 8.35 -5.87 6.18
C GLU A 30 6.90 -6.15 5.76
N MET A 31 6.00 -5.19 6.01
CA MET A 31 4.60 -5.27 5.59
C MET A 31 4.46 -5.20 4.06
N LEU A 32 5.28 -4.39 3.38
CA LEU A 32 5.33 -4.33 1.92
C LEU A 32 5.84 -5.64 1.30
N LYS A 33 6.86 -6.27 1.89
CA LYS A 33 7.40 -7.57 1.42
C LYS A 33 6.37 -8.68 1.42
N VAL A 34 5.49 -8.72 2.42
CA VAL A 34 4.41 -9.71 2.53
C VAL A 34 3.12 -9.27 1.83
N HIS A 35 3.17 -8.17 1.06
CA HIS A 35 2.01 -7.60 0.37
C HIS A 35 0.82 -7.31 1.30
N LEU A 36 1.10 -6.88 2.54
CA LEU A 36 0.06 -6.61 3.54
C LEU A 36 -0.90 -5.48 3.11
N GLY A 37 -0.43 -4.55 2.26
CA GLY A 37 -1.26 -3.48 1.68
C GLY A 37 -2.51 -4.02 0.97
N ALA A 38 -2.41 -5.18 0.31
CA ALA A 38 -3.52 -5.80 -0.41
C ALA A 38 -4.67 -6.27 0.51
N VAL A 39 -4.41 -6.44 1.81
CA VAL A 39 -5.44 -6.81 2.80
C VAL A 39 -6.34 -5.62 3.12
N PHE A 40 -5.78 -4.41 3.11
CA PHE A 40 -6.51 -3.18 3.42
C PHE A 40 -7.03 -2.45 2.17
N MET A 41 -6.42 -2.72 1.02
CA MET A 41 -6.82 -2.23 -0.30
C MET A 41 -7.27 -3.39 -1.18
N LEU A 42 -8.49 -3.88 -0.94
CA LEU A 42 -9.11 -4.98 -1.72
C LEU A 42 -9.44 -4.61 -3.17
N HIS A 43 -9.27 -3.32 -3.53
CA HIS A 43 -9.43 -2.80 -4.86
C HIS A 43 -8.07 -2.26 -5.37
N GLY A 44 -7.80 -2.43 -6.66
CA GLY A 44 -6.65 -1.76 -7.27
C GLY A 44 -6.81 -0.23 -7.20
N LEU A 45 -5.69 0.50 -7.38
CA LEU A 45 -5.65 1.98 -7.43
C LEU A 45 -6.56 2.63 -8.49
N GLY A 46 -7.18 1.82 -9.34
CA GLY A 46 -7.98 2.19 -10.50
C GLY A 46 -7.57 1.37 -11.73
N HIS A 47 -8.25 1.57 -12.85
CA HIS A 47 -7.80 1.08 -14.15
C HIS A 47 -7.26 2.26 -14.95
N GLN A 48 -6.09 2.08 -15.58
CA GLN A 48 -5.67 2.97 -16.66
C GLN A 48 -6.63 2.75 -17.82
N ARG A 49 -7.58 3.68 -18.06
CA ARG A 49 -8.30 3.68 -19.33
C ARG A 49 -7.28 4.01 -20.43
N PRO A 50 -7.25 3.27 -21.55
CA PRO A 50 -6.48 3.66 -22.72
C PRO A 50 -6.96 5.00 -23.27
#